data_AF-I3XWF9-F1
#
_entry.id   AF-I3XWF9-F1
#
_cell.length_a   1.000
_cell.length_b   1.000
_cell.length_c   1.000
_cell.angle_alpha   90.00
_cell.angle_beta   90.00
_cell.angle_gamma   90.00
#
_symmetry.space_group_name_H-M   'P 1'
#
loop_
_entity.id
_entity.type
_entity.pdbx_description
1 polymer ?
#
loop_
_entity_poly.entity_id
_entity_poly.type
_entity_poly.pdbx_seq_one_letter_code
_entity_poly.pdbx_strand_id
1 'polypeptide(L)'
;MFSKFINLFKVKEDETLHYMNPEKLSRFHKNYEDDPLSEEDEDAFFRQLEEEKYASIAEVEHEKKQAEANPNRASVLEKMRACMHQREWTAQRKAKLLVTLFIFVAGSLLLFILMYEPHNPLIGKWQPQKKSNIFIPTGDIEFRKEAILANGVSTPIEYIIESQYVEVIDSQTKTRIRFERKDERTIELNLLGVKTTYKKIP
;
A
#
# COMPACT_ATOMS: atom_id res chain seq x y z
N MET A 1 -13.65 -16.65 -8.23
CA MET A 1 -12.97 -16.65 -6.92
C MET A 1 -13.26 -15.35 -6.13
N PHE A 2 -14.54 -14.96 -6.00
CA PHE A 2 -14.93 -13.73 -5.27
C PHE A 2 -15.87 -13.98 -4.07
N SER A 3 -16.26 -15.24 -3.81
CA SER A 3 -17.20 -15.56 -2.72
C SER A 3 -16.60 -15.53 -1.31
N LYS A 4 -15.26 -15.51 -1.19
CA LYS A 4 -14.58 -15.45 0.13
C LYS A 4 -14.44 -14.03 0.69
N PHE A 5 -14.65 -12.98 -0.11
CA PHE A 5 -14.55 -11.59 0.34
C PHE A 5 -15.85 -11.01 0.91
N ILE A 6 -17.01 -11.59 0.59
CA ILE A 6 -18.32 -11.09 1.04
C ILE A 6 -18.56 -11.41 2.53
N ASN A 7 -17.89 -12.43 3.08
CA ASN A 7 -18.01 -12.79 4.49
C ASN A 7 -17.20 -11.89 5.44
N LEU A 8 -16.35 -10.98 4.94
CA LEU A 8 -15.64 -10.01 5.78
C LEU A 8 -16.48 -8.77 6.13
N PHE A 9 -17.60 -8.54 5.43
CA PHE A 9 -18.49 -7.40 5.65
C PHE A 9 -19.77 -7.75 6.42
N LYS A 10 -19.88 -8.98 6.94
CA LYS A 10 -20.95 -9.33 7.90
C LYS A 10 -20.63 -8.68 9.24
N VAL A 11 -21.06 -7.42 9.37
CA VAL A 11 -21.16 -6.70 10.64
C VAL A 11 -21.97 -7.58 11.59
N LYS A 12 -21.39 -7.92 12.75
CA LYS A 12 -22.11 -8.56 13.85
C LYS A 12 -23.21 -7.60 14.29
N GLU A 13 -24.46 -8.04 14.27
CA GLU A 13 -25.56 -7.28 14.85
C GLU A 13 -25.31 -7.14 16.36
N ASP A 14 -25.22 -5.89 16.82
CA ASP A 14 -25.03 -5.55 18.22
C ASP A 14 -26.27 -5.97 19.02
N GLU A 15 -26.12 -6.95 19.92
CA GLU A 15 -27.17 -7.45 20.82
C GLU A 15 -27.59 -6.42 21.90
N THR A 16 -26.99 -5.24 21.91
CA THR A 16 -27.21 -4.18 22.92
C THR A 16 -28.44 -3.30 22.65
N LEU A 17 -29.20 -3.55 21.57
CA LEU A 17 -30.41 -2.77 21.21
C LEU A 17 -31.74 -3.50 21.46
N HIS A 18 -31.72 -4.70 22.04
CA HIS A 18 -32.93 -5.50 22.24
C HIS A 18 -33.91 -4.96 23.29
N TYR A 19 -33.54 -3.91 24.02
CA TYR A 19 -34.32 -3.33 25.12
C TYR A 19 -35.38 -2.30 24.67
N MET A 20 -35.31 -1.80 23.42
CA MET A 20 -36.27 -0.82 22.88
C MET A 20 -37.19 -1.45 21.84
N ASN A 21 -37.90 -2.52 22.21
CA ASN A 21 -38.90 -3.12 21.33
C ASN A 21 -40.29 -2.53 21.66
N PRO A 22 -40.84 -1.60 20.86
CA PRO A 22 -42.06 -0.86 21.20
C PRO A 22 -43.32 -1.75 21.27
N GLU A 23 -43.28 -2.93 20.64
CA GLU A 23 -44.40 -3.89 20.65
C GLU A 23 -44.60 -4.63 21.99
N LYS A 24 -43.61 -4.59 22.89
CA LYS A 24 -43.78 -5.15 24.26
C LYS A 24 -44.40 -4.15 25.23
N LEU A 25 -44.31 -2.85 24.94
CA LEU A 25 -44.87 -1.79 25.78
C LEU A 25 -46.37 -1.58 25.57
N SER A 26 -46.91 -1.93 24.39
CA SER A 26 -48.32 -1.71 24.05
C SER A 26 -49.28 -2.80 24.56
N ARG A 27 -48.78 -3.93 25.08
CA ARG A 27 -49.62 -5.05 25.54
C ARG A 27 -50.18 -4.91 26.95
N PHE A 28 -49.71 -3.94 27.73
CA PHE A 28 -50.20 -3.69 29.09
C PHE A 28 -51.27 -2.60 29.18
N HIS A 29 -51.68 -2.00 28.06
CA HIS A 29 -52.62 -0.88 28.04
C HIS A 29 -54.00 -1.29 27.51
N LYS A 30 -54.56 -2.33 28.12
CA LYS A 30 -55.97 -2.70 27.98
C LYS A 30 -56.48 -3.10 29.35
N ASN A 31 -57.48 -2.37 29.83
CA ASN A 31 -58.20 -2.53 31.11
C ASN A 31 -57.67 -1.65 32.25
N TYR A 32 -57.88 -0.34 32.13
CA TYR A 32 -58.18 0.51 33.28
C TYR A 32 -59.36 1.39 32.84
N GLU A 33 -60.55 0.80 32.93
CA GLU A 33 -61.82 1.54 32.95
C GLU A 33 -61.93 2.26 34.29
N ASP A 34 -62.54 3.45 34.24
CA ASP A 34 -62.77 4.36 35.35
C ASP A 34 -63.42 3.68 36.57
N ASP A 35 -62.68 3.65 37.69
CA ASP A 35 -63.24 3.40 39.02
C ASP A 35 -62.57 4.39 39.99
N PRO A 36 -63.30 5.31 40.64
CA PRO A 36 -62.71 6.19 41.64
C PRO A 36 -62.30 5.34 42.85
N LEU A 37 -60.99 5.16 43.01
CA LEU A 37 -60.36 4.52 44.16
C LEU A 37 -61.03 4.93 45.47
N SER A 38 -61.50 3.94 46.23
CA SER A 38 -61.98 4.11 47.59
C SER A 38 -60.80 4.52 48.49
N GLU A 39 -61.03 5.41 49.45
CA GLU A 39 -60.03 5.93 50.40
C GLU A 39 -59.30 4.78 51.16
N GLU A 40 -59.92 3.61 51.26
CA GLU A 40 -59.32 2.40 51.84
C GLU A 40 -58.25 1.73 50.95
N ASP A 41 -58.32 1.87 49.63
CA ASP A 41 -57.35 1.26 48.69
C ASP A 41 -56.07 2.11 48.58
N GLU A 42 -56.18 3.43 48.75
CA GLU A 42 -55.00 4.32 48.81
C GLU A 42 -54.18 4.03 50.07
N ASP A 43 -54.83 3.87 51.23
CA ASP A 43 -54.17 3.53 52.49
C ASP A 43 -53.50 2.15 52.46
N ALA A 44 -54.08 1.18 51.74
CA ALA A 44 -53.47 -0.13 51.52
C ALA A 44 -52.21 -0.02 50.63
N PHE A 45 -52.27 0.81 49.58
CA PHE A 45 -51.14 1.07 48.70
C PHE A 45 -49.97 1.73 49.44
N PHE A 46 -50.23 2.75 50.26
CA PHE A 46 -49.17 3.41 51.04
C PHE A 46 -48.54 2.49 52.09
N ARG A 47 -49.31 1.60 52.74
CA ARG A 47 -48.73 0.58 53.63
C ARG A 47 -47.82 -0.39 52.89
N GLN A 48 -48.23 -0.83 51.70
CA GLN A 48 -47.42 -1.75 50.89
C GLN A 48 -46.12 -1.10 50.41
N LEU A 49 -46.17 0.20 50.09
CA LEU A 49 -45.01 1.00 49.69
C LEU A 49 -44.04 1.25 50.86
N GLU A 50 -44.56 1.42 52.08
CA GLU A 50 -43.72 1.49 53.28
C GLU A 50 -43.05 0.14 53.56
N GLU A 51 -43.77 -0.98 53.47
CA GLU A 51 -43.19 -2.33 53.65
C GLU A 51 -42.12 -2.66 52.60
N GLU A 52 -42.33 -2.31 51.32
CA GLU A 52 -41.30 -2.47 50.27
C GLU A 52 -40.09 -1.55 50.49
N LYS A 53 -40.28 -0.34 51.03
CA LYS A 53 -39.18 0.56 51.36
C LYS A 53 -38.30 0.01 52.48
N TYR A 54 -38.89 -0.65 53.49
CA TYR A 54 -38.10 -1.31 54.54
C TYR A 54 -37.43 -2.61 54.04
N ALA A 55 -38.07 -3.37 53.14
CA ALA A 55 -37.50 -4.55 52.52
C ALA A 55 -36.31 -4.22 51.58
N SER A 56 -36.43 -3.16 50.77
CA SER A 56 -35.36 -2.72 49.86
C SER A 56 -34.12 -2.20 50.59
N ILE A 57 -34.26 -1.57 51.77
CA ILE A 57 -33.12 -1.18 52.61
C ILE A 57 -32.37 -2.42 53.12
N ALA A 58 -33.09 -3.48 53.48
CA ALA A 58 -32.50 -4.75 53.93
C ALA A 58 -31.81 -5.52 52.78
N GLU A 59 -32.37 -5.52 51.57
CA GLU A 59 -31.72 -6.10 50.38
C GLU A 59 -30.46 -5.35 49.96
N VAL A 60 -30.46 -4.01 50.01
CA VAL A 60 -29.27 -3.18 49.71
C VAL A 60 -28.14 -3.42 50.71
N GLU A 61 -28.46 -3.70 51.98
CA GLU A 61 -27.44 -4.03 52.99
C GLU A 61 -26.87 -5.45 52.79
N HIS A 62 -27.67 -6.38 52.28
CA HIS A 62 -27.24 -7.74 51.95
C HIS A 62 -26.39 -7.79 50.66
N GLU A 63 -26.71 -7.00 49.63
CA GLU A 63 -25.90 -6.88 48.41
C GLU A 63 -24.53 -6.24 48.67
N LYS A 64 -24.46 -5.24 49.56
CA LYS A 64 -23.18 -4.62 49.95
C LYS A 64 -22.23 -5.62 50.60
N LYS A 65 -22.75 -6.51 51.45
CA LYS A 65 -21.95 -7.55 52.13
C LYS A 65 -21.52 -8.69 51.19
N GLN A 66 -22.27 -8.95 50.11
CA GLN A 66 -21.85 -9.91 49.06
C GLN A 66 -20.84 -9.33 48.06
N ALA A 67 -20.82 -8.01 47.84
CA ALA A 67 -19.87 -7.36 46.94
C ALA A 67 -18.42 -7.34 47.47
N GLU A 68 -18.21 -7.39 48.79
CA GLU A 68 -16.88 -7.42 49.41
C GLU A 68 -16.18 -8.79 49.38
N ALA A 69 -16.90 -9.88 49.06
CA ALA A 69 -16.37 -11.25 49.15
C ALA A 69 -15.76 -11.80 47.85
N ASN A 70 -15.47 -10.97 46.84
CA ASN A 70 -15.02 -11.46 45.52
C ASN A 70 -13.67 -10.84 45.10
N PRO A 71 -12.53 -11.54 45.29
CA PRO A 71 -11.19 -10.99 45.03
C PRO A 71 -10.83 -10.87 43.55
N ASN A 72 -11.71 -11.27 42.62
CA ASN A 72 -11.43 -11.32 41.18
C ASN A 72 -12.01 -10.17 40.36
N ARG A 73 -12.51 -9.10 40.98
CA ARG A 73 -12.88 -7.87 40.29
C ARG A 73 -11.64 -6.99 40.08
N ALA A 74 -10.69 -7.46 39.27
CA ALA A 74 -9.78 -6.54 38.58
C ALA A 74 -10.68 -5.50 37.91
N SER A 75 -10.56 -4.25 38.37
CA SER A 75 -11.51 -3.19 38.06
C SER A 75 -11.72 -3.12 36.55
N VAL A 76 -12.96 -2.90 36.11
CA VAL A 76 -13.28 -2.77 34.67
C VAL A 76 -12.34 -1.78 33.97
N LEU A 77 -11.85 -0.78 34.71
CA LEU A 77 -10.81 0.18 34.31
C LEU A 77 -9.45 -0.46 33.98
N GLU A 78 -9.02 -1.47 34.72
CA GLU A 78 -7.76 -2.17 34.49
C GLU A 78 -7.83 -3.03 33.22
N LYS A 79 -8.98 -3.69 32.98
CA LYS A 79 -9.24 -4.40 31.71
C LYS A 79 -9.33 -3.44 30.52
N MET A 80 -9.96 -2.27 30.70
CA MET A 80 -9.98 -1.22 29.68
C MET A 80 -8.58 -0.65 29.40
N ARG A 81 -7.77 -0.42 30.43
CA ARG A 81 -6.38 0.04 30.30
C ARG A 81 -5.54 -0.99 29.55
N ALA A 82 -5.65 -2.27 29.91
CA ALA A 82 -4.96 -3.34 29.19
C ALA A 82 -5.39 -3.41 27.71
N CYS A 83 -6.69 -3.28 27.43
CA CYS A 83 -7.21 -3.31 26.06
C CYS A 83 -6.78 -2.09 25.22
N MET A 84 -6.75 -0.88 25.82
CA MET A 84 -6.21 0.32 25.15
C MET A 84 -4.71 0.20 24.88
N HIS A 85 -3.95 -0.29 25.86
CA HIS A 85 -2.50 -0.49 25.71
C HIS A 85 -2.16 -1.53 24.64
N GLN A 86 -2.98 -2.58 24.49
CA GLN A 86 -2.83 -3.60 23.46
C GLN A 86 -3.19 -3.07 22.06
N ARG A 87 -4.16 -2.15 21.98
CA ARG A 87 -4.54 -1.46 20.73
C ARG A 87 -3.47 -0.46 20.27
N GLU A 88 -2.91 0.32 21.19
CA GLU A 88 -1.80 1.24 20.89
C GLU A 88 -0.55 0.47 20.46
N TRP A 89 -0.23 -0.63 21.14
CA TRP A 89 0.91 -1.49 20.80
C TRP A 89 0.80 -2.10 19.40
N THR A 90 -0.40 -2.54 19.01
CA THR A 90 -0.66 -3.12 17.69
C THR A 90 -0.67 -2.07 16.59
N ALA A 91 -1.20 -0.87 16.83
CA ALA A 91 -1.15 0.24 15.88
C ALA A 91 0.29 0.71 15.63
N GLN A 92 1.10 0.87 16.68
CA GLN A 92 2.50 1.28 16.54
C GLN A 92 3.36 0.23 15.85
N ARG A 93 3.16 -1.08 16.12
CA ARG A 93 3.87 -2.15 15.39
C ARG A 93 3.50 -2.17 13.90
N LYS A 94 2.21 -2.05 13.58
CA LYS A 94 1.76 -2.00 12.18
C LYS A 94 2.31 -0.75 11.48
N ALA A 95 2.31 0.41 12.13
CA ALA A 95 2.91 1.63 11.59
C ALA A 95 4.41 1.48 11.33
N LYS A 96 5.17 0.91 12.26
CA LYS A 96 6.61 0.63 12.07
C LYS A 96 6.87 -0.36 10.94
N LEU A 97 6.05 -1.40 10.80
CA LEU A 97 6.15 -2.36 9.69
C LEU A 97 5.83 -1.72 8.33
N LEU A 98 4.83 -0.84 8.27
CA LEU A 98 4.50 -0.10 7.04
C LEU A 98 5.60 0.88 6.65
N VAL A 99 6.16 1.61 7.62
CA VAL A 99 7.27 2.55 7.37
C VAL A 99 8.53 1.80 6.91
N THR A 100 8.88 0.68 7.55
CA THR A 100 10.04 -0.12 7.14
C THR A 100 9.85 -0.75 5.77
N LEU A 101 8.66 -1.24 5.44
CA LEU A 101 8.32 -1.73 4.10
C LEU A 101 8.44 -0.62 3.05
N PHE A 102 7.94 0.58 3.35
CA PHE A 102 8.04 1.72 2.44
C PHE A 102 9.50 2.12 2.18
N ILE A 103 10.32 2.18 3.23
CA ILE A 103 11.76 2.47 3.11
C ILE A 103 12.45 1.39 2.27
N PHE A 104 12.12 0.12 2.48
CA PHE A 104 12.70 -0.98 1.72
C PHE A 104 12.33 -0.90 0.23
N VAL A 105 11.06 -0.63 -0.10
CA VAL A 105 10.60 -0.49 -1.48
C VAL A 105 11.22 0.74 -2.13
N ALA A 106 11.25 1.89 -1.46
CA ALA A 106 11.86 3.11 -1.97
C ALA A 106 13.37 2.94 -2.19
N GLY A 107 14.07 2.31 -1.24
CA GLY A 107 15.49 2.00 -1.35
C GLY A 107 15.79 1.03 -2.51
N SER A 108 14.97 0.00 -2.68
CA SER A 108 15.08 -0.94 -3.81
C SER A 108 14.84 -0.25 -5.14
N LEU A 109 13.87 0.67 -5.23
CA LEU A 109 13.58 1.42 -6.45
C LEU A 109 14.75 2.34 -6.82
N LEU A 110 15.33 3.02 -5.83
CA LEU A 110 16.49 3.89 -6.03
C LEU A 110 17.72 3.08 -6.49
N LEU A 111 17.98 1.93 -5.87
CA LEU A 111 19.03 1.00 -6.31
C LEU A 111 18.79 0.50 -7.73
N PHE A 112 17.56 0.17 -8.08
CA PHE A 112 17.20 -0.28 -9.42
C PHE A 112 17.48 0.80 -10.46
N ILE A 113 17.11 2.06 -10.19
CA ILE A 113 17.39 3.18 -11.10
C ILE A 113 18.90 3.42 -11.22
N LEU A 114 19.64 3.35 -10.11
CA LEU A 114 21.09 3.57 -10.11
C LEU A 114 21.84 2.49 -10.91
N MET A 115 21.37 1.24 -10.84
CA MET A 115 21.94 0.10 -11.55
C MET A 115 21.35 -0.12 -12.95
N TYR A 116 20.34 0.67 -13.34
CA TYR A 116 19.73 0.55 -14.65
C TYR A 116 20.69 1.07 -15.71
N GLU A 117 21.48 0.16 -16.26
CA GLU A 117 22.33 0.46 -17.40
C GLU A 117 21.47 0.38 -18.68
N PRO A 118 21.26 1.50 -19.40
CA PRO A 118 20.45 1.49 -20.60
C PRO A 118 21.10 0.57 -21.65
N HIS A 119 20.32 -0.39 -22.15
CA HIS A 119 20.79 -1.32 -23.17
C HIS A 119 21.21 -0.55 -24.42
N ASN A 120 22.50 -0.62 -24.78
CA ASN A 120 23.02 0.04 -25.97
C ASN A 120 22.88 -0.87 -27.20
N PRO A 121 21.99 -0.55 -28.16
CA PRO A 121 21.75 -1.39 -29.32
C PRO A 121 22.95 -1.44 -30.29
N LEU A 122 23.86 -0.46 -30.21
CA LEU A 122 25.05 -0.39 -31.04
C LEU A 122 26.12 -1.39 -30.65
N ILE A 123 26.10 -1.97 -29.44
CA ILE A 123 27.17 -2.88 -29.00
C ILE A 123 27.30 -4.07 -29.97
N GLY A 124 28.52 -4.31 -30.43
CA GLY A 124 28.84 -5.38 -31.38
C GLY A 124 29.61 -4.89 -32.61
N LYS A 125 29.78 -5.79 -33.58
CA LYS A 125 30.50 -5.53 -34.83
C LYS A 125 29.53 -5.14 -35.94
N TRP A 126 29.91 -4.17 -36.75
CA TRP A 126 29.10 -3.58 -37.80
C TRP A 126 29.91 -3.46 -39.08
N GLN A 127 29.34 -3.95 -40.17
CA GLN A 127 29.95 -3.93 -41.49
C GLN A 127 29.17 -3.01 -42.44
N PRO A 128 29.83 -2.13 -43.19
CA PRO A 128 29.13 -1.31 -44.18
C PRO A 128 28.51 -2.16 -45.29
N GLN A 129 27.24 -1.92 -45.61
CA GLN A 129 26.52 -2.65 -46.67
C GLN A 129 27.00 -2.26 -48.08
N LYS A 130 27.40 -1.00 -48.26
CA LYS A 130 28.01 -0.50 -49.49
C LYS A 130 29.41 -0.02 -49.16
N LYS A 131 30.42 -0.62 -49.79
CA LYS A 131 31.78 -0.07 -49.84
C LYS A 131 31.71 1.19 -50.69
N SER A 132 31.34 2.33 -50.10
CA SER A 132 31.32 3.59 -50.84
C SER A 132 32.75 3.95 -51.20
N ASN A 133 33.06 3.89 -52.49
CA ASN A 133 34.41 3.98 -53.05
C ASN A 133 35.07 5.37 -52.94
N ILE A 134 34.49 6.29 -52.16
CA ILE A 134 34.83 7.71 -52.28
C ILE A 134 34.81 8.35 -50.88
N PHE A 135 36.01 8.50 -50.31
CA PHE A 135 36.42 9.49 -49.29
C PHE A 135 36.29 9.23 -47.78
N ILE A 136 35.77 8.11 -47.28
CA ILE A 136 35.82 7.84 -45.82
C ILE A 136 36.21 6.39 -45.61
N PRO A 137 37.13 6.05 -44.68
CA PRO A 137 37.43 4.67 -44.38
C PRO A 137 36.21 4.03 -43.72
N THR A 138 35.32 3.53 -44.57
CA THR A 138 34.17 2.69 -44.24
C THR A 138 34.69 1.29 -44.00
N GLY A 139 35.45 1.15 -42.92
CA GLY A 139 35.88 -0.14 -42.40
C GLY A 139 34.83 -0.73 -41.49
N ASP A 140 35.07 -1.98 -41.08
CA ASP A 140 34.29 -2.61 -40.03
C ASP A 140 34.48 -1.82 -38.71
N ILE A 141 33.38 -1.62 -38.00
CA ILE A 141 33.34 -0.87 -36.74
C ILE A 141 32.87 -1.82 -35.65
N GLU A 142 33.59 -1.87 -34.53
CA GLU A 142 33.19 -2.60 -33.34
C GLU A 142 32.92 -1.61 -32.20
N PHE A 143 31.66 -1.52 -31.78
CA PHE A 143 31.25 -0.74 -30.63
C PHE A 143 31.35 -1.58 -29.36
N ARG A 144 32.19 -1.14 -28.42
CA ARG A 144 32.31 -1.67 -27.07
C ARG A 144 31.68 -0.70 -26.07
N LYS A 145 31.55 -1.13 -24.81
CA LYS A 145 30.92 -0.33 -23.75
C LYS A 145 31.56 1.05 -23.55
N GLU A 146 32.87 1.15 -23.66
CA GLU A 146 33.65 2.36 -23.35
C GLU A 146 34.56 2.81 -24.51
N ALA A 147 34.53 2.09 -25.64
CA ALA A 147 35.44 2.34 -26.75
C ALA A 147 34.81 1.93 -28.09
N ILE A 148 35.26 2.56 -29.15
CA ILE A 148 34.98 2.18 -30.53
C ILE A 148 36.28 1.71 -31.17
N LEU A 149 36.21 0.58 -31.87
CA LEU A 149 37.29 0.06 -32.69
C LEU A 149 36.92 0.25 -34.14
N ALA A 150 37.70 1.08 -34.84
CA ALA A 150 37.55 1.28 -36.27
C ALA A 150 38.93 1.25 -36.91
N ASN A 151 39.10 0.45 -37.97
CA ASN A 151 40.36 0.32 -38.70
C ASN A 151 41.59 0.01 -37.81
N GLY A 152 41.40 -0.77 -36.74
CA GLY A 152 42.46 -1.13 -35.79
C GLY A 152 42.79 -0.07 -34.74
N VAL A 153 42.16 1.11 -34.77
CA VAL A 153 42.32 2.16 -33.75
C VAL A 153 41.19 2.04 -32.73
N SER A 154 41.55 2.01 -31.44
CA SER A 154 40.62 2.04 -30.32
C SER A 154 40.50 3.45 -29.79
N THR A 155 39.31 4.04 -29.89
CA THR A 155 39.03 5.40 -29.38
C THR A 155 38.08 5.30 -28.18
N PRO A 156 38.39 5.93 -27.03
CA PRO A 156 37.48 5.95 -25.89
C PRO A 156 36.26 6.83 -26.21
N ILE A 157 35.06 6.32 -25.91
CA ILE A 157 33.81 7.00 -26.25
C ILE A 157 32.76 6.87 -25.15
N GLU A 158 31.85 7.83 -25.13
CA GLU A 158 30.63 7.85 -24.34
C GLU A 158 29.41 7.73 -25.26
N TYR A 159 28.32 7.13 -24.78
CA TYR A 159 27.09 6.96 -25.55
C TYR A 159 25.95 7.78 -24.94
N ILE A 160 25.20 8.46 -25.79
CA ILE A 160 23.87 8.98 -25.46
C ILE A 160 22.86 8.16 -26.26
N ILE A 161 22.03 7.40 -25.54
CA ILE A 161 21.08 6.47 -26.14
C ILE A 161 19.70 7.13 -26.15
N GLU A 162 19.18 7.37 -27.36
CA GLU A 162 17.82 7.85 -27.55
C GLU A 162 16.95 6.78 -28.26
N SER A 163 15.65 7.05 -28.36
CA SER A 163 14.69 6.09 -28.92
C SER A 163 14.91 5.81 -30.41
N GLN A 164 15.38 6.79 -31.19
CA GLN A 164 15.53 6.68 -32.65
C GLN A 164 16.98 6.69 -33.12
N TYR A 165 17.91 7.19 -32.30
CA TYR A 165 19.32 7.28 -32.64
C TYR A 165 20.20 7.05 -31.42
N VAL A 166 21.47 6.78 -31.66
CA VAL A 166 22.50 6.74 -30.63
C VAL A 166 23.59 7.73 -31.03
N GLU A 167 23.94 8.62 -30.12
CA GLU A 167 25.07 9.53 -30.27
C GLU A 167 26.31 8.95 -29.61
N VAL A 168 27.38 8.93 -30.38
CA VAL A 168 28.71 8.49 -29.95
C VAL A 168 29.56 9.74 -29.77
N ILE A 169 30.06 9.94 -28.56
CA ILE A 169 30.85 11.09 -28.17
C ILE A 169 32.27 10.63 -27.92
N ASP A 170 33.23 11.18 -28.65
CA ASP A 170 34.65 10.97 -28.37
C ASP A 170 35.03 11.64 -27.04
N SER A 171 35.55 10.87 -26.09
CA SER A 171 35.91 11.40 -24.78
C SER A 171 37.06 12.43 -24.83
N GLN A 172 37.95 12.33 -25.83
CA GLN A 172 39.10 13.23 -26.00
C GLN A 172 38.74 14.49 -26.77
N THR A 173 38.19 14.32 -27.98
CA THR A 173 37.90 15.47 -28.87
C THR A 173 36.54 16.10 -28.62
N LYS A 174 35.67 15.44 -27.85
CA LYS A 174 34.26 15.81 -27.64
C LYS A 174 33.46 15.91 -28.94
N THR A 175 33.96 15.30 -30.01
CA THR A 175 33.25 15.15 -31.29
C THR A 175 32.04 14.24 -31.09
N ARG A 176 30.89 14.64 -31.63
CA ARG A 176 29.65 13.88 -31.54
C ARG A 176 29.28 13.34 -32.92
N ILE A 177 29.04 12.04 -32.98
CA ILE A 177 28.65 11.35 -34.20
C ILE A 177 27.30 10.67 -33.94
N ARG A 178 26.30 11.01 -34.73
CA ARG A 178 24.95 10.46 -34.61
C ARG A 178 24.77 9.26 -35.54
N PHE A 179 24.35 8.14 -34.96
CA PHE A 179 23.95 6.94 -35.68
C PHE A 179 22.43 6.76 -35.58
N GLU A 180 21.73 6.82 -36.71
CA GLU A 180 20.29 6.54 -36.78
C GLU A 180 20.06 5.03 -36.79
N ARG A 181 19.11 4.57 -35.96
CA ARG A 181 18.69 3.18 -35.97
C ARG A 181 17.57 3.00 -36.99
N LYS A 182 17.79 2.18 -38.02
CA LYS A 182 16.73 1.79 -38.98
C LYS A 182 16.03 0.51 -38.54
N ASP A 183 16.82 -0.53 -38.25
CA ASP A 183 16.34 -1.83 -37.79
C ASP A 183 17.19 -2.33 -36.59
N GLU A 184 16.82 -3.47 -36.00
CA GLU A 184 17.63 -4.11 -34.93
C GLU A 184 19.06 -4.46 -35.37
N ARG A 185 19.28 -4.67 -36.67
CA ARG A 185 20.57 -5.05 -37.25
C ARG A 185 21.08 -4.07 -38.30
N THR A 186 20.46 -2.90 -38.44
CA THR A 186 20.82 -1.92 -39.47
C THR A 186 20.90 -0.53 -38.85
N ILE A 187 22.04 0.14 -39.02
CA ILE A 187 22.26 1.52 -38.60
C ILE A 187 22.69 2.37 -39.79
N GLU A 188 22.35 3.65 -39.73
CA GLU A 188 22.74 4.65 -40.73
C GLU A 188 23.57 5.73 -40.06
N LEU A 189 24.71 6.05 -40.67
CA LEU A 189 25.55 7.16 -40.32
C LEU A 189 25.41 8.22 -41.43
N ASN A 190 25.12 9.46 -41.04
CA ASN A 190 25.19 10.60 -41.96
C ASN A 190 26.33 11.50 -41.52
N LEU A 191 27.44 11.45 -42.25
CA LEU A 191 28.61 12.27 -41.98
C LEU A 191 28.86 13.20 -43.15
N LEU A 192 28.77 14.52 -42.91
CA LEU A 192 29.04 15.55 -43.92
C LEU A 192 28.22 15.39 -45.22
N GLY A 193 26.98 14.89 -45.11
CA GLY A 193 26.08 14.66 -46.25
C GLY A 193 26.27 13.32 -46.96
N VAL A 194 27.25 12.50 -46.54
CA VAL A 194 27.42 11.13 -47.03
C VAL A 194 26.70 10.18 -46.09
N LYS A 195 25.71 9.46 -46.62
CA LYS A 195 24.96 8.43 -45.91
C LYS A 195 25.62 7.07 -46.09
N THR A 196 26.03 6.47 -44.98
CA THR A 196 26.61 5.13 -44.93
C THR A 196 25.73 4.22 -44.09
N THR A 197 25.30 3.10 -44.66
CA THR A 197 24.50 2.09 -43.95
C THR A 197 25.39 0.94 -43.49
N TYR A 198 25.28 0.56 -42.22
CA TYR A 198 25.98 -0.58 -41.65
C TYR A 198 25.00 -1.67 -41.23
N LYS A 199 25.44 -2.92 -41.32
CA LYS A 199 24.73 -4.11 -40.88
C LYS A 199 25.48 -4.79 -39.75
N LYS A 200 24.75 -5.22 -38.72
CA LYS A 200 25.33 -5.95 -37.58
C LYS A 200 25.82 -7.32 -38.03
N ILE A 201 27.06 -7.63 -37.70
CA ILE A 201 27.66 -8.96 -37.89
C ILE A 201 27.26 -9.80 -36.66
N PRO A 202 26.78 -11.04 -36.85
CA PRO A 202 26.48 -11.95 -35.75
C PRO A 202 27.73 -12.32 -34.93
#